data_AF-A0A9W7DHU9-F1
#
_entry.id   AF-A0A9W7DHU9-F1
#
_cell.length_a   1.000
_cell.length_b   1.000
_cell.length_c   1.000
_cell.angle_alpha   90.00
_cell.angle_beta   90.00
_cell.angle_gamma   90.00
#
_symmetry.space_group_name_H-M   'P 1'
#
loop_
_entity.id
_entity.type
_entity.pdbx_description
1 polymer ?
#
loop_
_entity_poly.entity_id
_entity_poly.type
_entity_poly.pdbx_seq_one_letter_code
_entity_poly.pdbx_strand_id
1 'polypeptide(L)'
;MSCEQYWTDKGFTDCARGEVFGFTSLFAVGSLIWTLHYVFTSKSTGSIKLPPSGESEPLLATNSQPQLGFDSIGGESNNSNSHSTDSVSHSHFDIKHAKLVDDHGKSLGHTKLVYRDFSEKTKVALEAFLLILQVVLSIAPFFSEELSDEFSGYSIALVLNFASWFYLLAVSTLRVFSASTGLSDKFPDLWYHSFTLYLLNLTTSSCLFLSVLLGGIQSYTVSLFYKINFALTFLIFLVSGLQKLGDKPALLYVLEGSPSGLASVSNFFQIISYSYIDPMIFKAHKTPLKYEEIWTLEANDHSYPVVLDFHKKPANVRITRRLLDQFKWDFAAQFGFSVISSSLVFVPTICLKKILEFIENPDLISIRSAWLYAFLMFASGVISASFRGRCLFIGRRVSVHTSRNKR
;
A
#
# COMPACT_ATOMS: atom_id res chain seq x y z
N MET A 1 2.65 34.66 5.65
CA MET A 1 2.14 35.58 4.61
C MET A 1 1.14 34.80 3.78
N SER A 2 -0.11 35.27 3.70
CA SER A 2 -1.13 34.64 2.87
C SER A 2 -0.99 35.13 1.43
N CYS A 3 -0.83 34.20 0.48
CA CYS A 3 -0.82 34.52 -0.95
C CYS A 3 -2.22 34.99 -1.39
N GLU A 4 -2.34 36.19 -2.00
CA GLU A 4 -3.64 36.70 -2.50
C GLU A 4 -4.13 35.93 -3.75
N GLN A 5 -3.22 35.41 -4.58
CA GLN A 5 -3.54 34.54 -5.72
C GLN A 5 -2.58 33.35 -5.79
N TYR A 6 -3.14 32.13 -5.80
CA TYR A 6 -2.36 30.89 -5.92
C TYR A 6 -2.12 30.44 -7.36
N TRP A 7 -3.01 30.80 -8.29
CA TRP A 7 -3.00 30.30 -9.67
C TRP A 7 -3.29 31.41 -10.67
N THR A 8 -2.51 31.44 -11.76
CA THR A 8 -2.66 32.34 -12.91
C THR A 8 -2.75 31.53 -14.20
N ASP A 9 -3.13 32.15 -15.32
CA ASP A 9 -3.16 31.46 -16.62
C ASP A 9 -1.78 30.93 -17.08
N LYS A 10 -0.69 31.40 -16.45
CA LYS A 10 0.69 30.93 -16.68
C LYS A 10 1.18 29.91 -15.63
N GLY A 11 0.31 29.49 -14.69
CA GLY A 11 0.62 28.51 -13.64
C GLY A 11 0.64 29.10 -12.22
N PHE A 12 1.39 28.46 -11.32
CA PHE A 12 1.52 28.87 -9.93
C PHE A 12 2.30 30.19 -9.80
N THR A 13 1.80 31.07 -8.94
CA THR A 13 2.50 32.30 -8.53
C THR A 13 3.74 31.97 -7.70
N ASP A 14 4.72 32.87 -7.67
CA ASP A 14 6.01 32.65 -7.01
C ASP A 14 5.85 32.27 -5.52
N CYS A 15 4.92 32.94 -4.82
CA CYS A 15 4.60 32.63 -3.43
C CYS A 15 3.88 31.27 -3.26
N ALA A 16 3.01 30.88 -4.19
CA ALA A 16 2.39 29.56 -4.17
C ALA A 16 3.41 28.44 -4.46
N ARG A 17 4.45 28.69 -5.28
CA ARG A 17 5.51 27.70 -5.55
C ARG A 17 6.26 27.33 -4.28
N GLY A 18 6.65 28.32 -3.47
CA GLY A 18 7.35 28.09 -2.19
C GLY A 18 6.52 27.26 -1.21
N GLU A 19 5.22 27.53 -1.12
CA GLU A 19 4.31 26.78 -0.24
C GLU A 19 4.04 25.35 -0.72
N VAL A 20 3.78 25.18 -2.02
CA VAL A 20 3.59 23.86 -2.64
C VAL A 20 4.86 23.00 -2.51
N PHE A 21 6.04 23.60 -2.67
CA PHE A 21 7.32 22.93 -2.46
C PHE A 21 7.54 22.51 -1.00
N GLY A 22 7.11 23.33 -0.04
CA GLY A 22 7.17 23.02 1.39
C GLY A 22 6.14 21.98 1.85
N PHE A 23 4.99 21.88 1.19
CA PHE A 23 3.89 21.00 1.59
C PHE A 23 4.30 19.52 1.70
N THR A 24 5.09 19.01 0.74
CA THR A 24 5.55 17.62 0.78
C THR A 24 6.49 17.32 1.93
N SER A 25 7.32 18.31 2.30
CA SER A 25 8.29 18.16 3.37
C SER A 25 7.63 18.02 4.74
N LEU A 26 6.46 18.63 4.96
CA LEU A 26 5.67 18.47 6.20
C LEU A 26 5.14 17.04 6.37
N PHE A 27 4.67 16.41 5.29
CA PHE A 27 4.24 15.01 5.33
C PHE A 27 5.41 14.07 5.58
N ALA A 28 6.60 14.36 5.02
CA ALA A 28 7.79 13.58 5.30
C ALA A 28 8.19 13.64 6.79
N VAL A 29 8.13 14.82 7.42
CA VAL A 29 8.39 14.98 8.86
C VAL A 29 7.35 14.22 9.69
N GLY A 30 6.06 14.35 9.38
CA GLY A 30 5.00 13.59 10.05
C GLY A 30 5.19 12.07 9.91
N SER A 31 5.64 11.64 8.74
CA SER A 31 5.93 10.24 8.45
C SER A 31 7.12 9.71 9.25
N LEU A 32 8.15 10.53 9.47
CA LEU A 32 9.33 10.22 10.27
C LEU A 32 8.98 10.08 11.76
N ILE A 33 8.12 10.97 12.27
CA ILE A 33 7.59 10.86 13.64
C ILE A 33 6.80 9.57 13.80
N TRP A 34 5.99 9.20 12.81
CA TRP A 34 5.21 7.97 12.83
C TRP A 34 6.08 6.71 12.79
N THR A 35 7.11 6.66 11.95
CA THR A 35 8.03 5.50 11.88
C THR A 35 8.83 5.35 13.16
N LEU A 36 9.33 6.44 13.73
CA LEU A 36 9.99 6.42 15.04
C LEU A 36 9.03 5.95 16.14
N HIS A 37 7.82 6.52 16.20
CA HIS A 37 6.83 6.11 17.17
C HIS A 37 6.48 4.62 17.02
N TYR A 38 6.32 4.12 15.80
CA TYR A 38 6.06 2.70 15.55
C TYR A 38 7.22 1.82 16.04
N VAL A 39 8.48 2.19 15.76
CA VAL A 39 9.66 1.45 16.23
C VAL A 39 9.75 1.47 17.77
N PHE A 40 9.47 2.60 18.42
CA PHE A 40 9.53 2.72 19.89
C PHE A 40 8.34 2.04 20.60
N THR A 41 7.15 2.11 20.02
CA THR A 41 5.93 1.49 20.60
C THR A 41 5.72 0.05 20.20
N SER A 42 6.47 -0.44 19.21
CA SER A 42 6.64 -1.86 18.93
C SER A 42 7.44 -2.52 20.07
N LYS A 43 6.82 -2.61 21.24
CA LYS A 43 7.10 -3.69 22.17
C LYS A 43 6.77 -4.95 21.42
N SER A 44 7.81 -5.64 20.96
CA SER A 44 7.81 -7.02 20.45
C SER A 44 6.46 -7.67 20.69
N THR A 45 5.50 -7.44 19.78
CA THR A 45 4.34 -8.31 19.67
C THR A 45 4.98 -9.61 19.32
N GLY A 46 5.14 -10.46 20.34
CA GLY A 46 5.84 -11.72 20.23
C GLY A 46 5.35 -12.33 18.93
N SER A 47 6.30 -12.63 18.05
CA SER A 47 6.05 -13.39 16.83
C SER A 47 4.91 -14.33 17.13
N ILE A 48 3.82 -14.28 16.37
CA ILE A 48 2.88 -15.38 16.36
C ILE A 48 3.75 -16.55 15.94
N LYS A 49 4.25 -17.30 16.92
CA LYS A 49 4.94 -18.55 16.72
C LYS A 49 3.84 -19.42 16.15
N LEU A 50 3.80 -19.51 14.82
CA LEU A 50 3.12 -20.62 14.18
C LEU A 50 3.68 -21.87 14.85
N PRO A 51 2.82 -22.74 15.41
CA PRO A 51 3.28 -23.88 16.17
C PRO A 51 4.27 -24.66 15.29
N PRO A 52 5.42 -25.07 15.85
CA PRO A 52 6.40 -25.84 15.11
C PRO A 52 5.70 -27.08 14.54
N SER A 53 5.94 -27.32 13.26
CA SER A 53 5.57 -28.53 12.56
C SER A 53 6.07 -29.75 13.33
N GLY A 54 5.14 -30.58 13.80
CA GLY A 54 5.36 -31.99 14.11
C GLY A 54 6.13 -32.29 15.39
N GLU A 55 5.50 -33.13 16.23
CA GLU A 55 6.17 -34.10 17.10
C GLU A 55 6.83 -33.59 18.39
N SER A 56 6.06 -32.98 19.29
CA SER A 56 6.25 -33.19 20.75
C SER A 56 5.15 -32.51 21.57
N GLU A 57 3.92 -33.01 21.49
CA GLU A 57 2.97 -32.86 22.59
C GLU A 57 2.56 -34.27 22.99
N PRO A 58 2.70 -34.67 24.27
CA PRO A 58 2.26 -35.99 24.71
C PRO A 58 0.74 -36.05 24.55
N LEU A 59 0.31 -36.82 23.55
CA LEU A 59 -1.05 -37.30 23.39
C LEU A 59 -1.35 -38.23 24.56
N LEU A 60 -1.85 -37.66 25.65
CA LEU A 60 -2.62 -38.25 26.76
C LEU A 60 -2.34 -37.40 28.01
N ALA A 61 -3.27 -36.51 28.34
CA ALA A 61 -3.35 -35.98 29.70
C ALA A 61 -3.60 -37.17 30.63
N THR A 62 -2.56 -37.63 31.30
CA THR A 62 -2.64 -38.60 32.39
C THR A 62 -3.39 -37.94 33.55
N ASN A 63 -4.71 -38.15 33.62
CA ASN A 63 -5.46 -37.88 34.84
C ASN A 63 -5.08 -38.95 35.86
N SER A 64 -4.10 -38.64 36.72
CA SER A 64 -3.99 -39.30 38.01
C SER A 64 -5.22 -38.93 38.84
N GLN A 65 -6.13 -39.90 39.02
CA GLN A 65 -7.16 -39.86 40.04
C GLN A 65 -6.55 -39.57 41.42
N PRO A 66 -7.38 -39.11 42.37
CA PRO A 66 -7.82 -40.11 43.34
C PRO A 66 -9.34 -40.13 43.54
N GLN A 67 -9.83 -41.37 43.65
CA GLN A 67 -10.91 -41.82 44.52
C GLN A 67 -12.35 -41.39 44.18
N LEU A 68 -12.98 -42.24 43.35
CA LEU A 68 -14.41 -42.52 43.41
C LEU A 68 -14.72 -43.25 44.72
N GLY A 69 -15.32 -42.54 45.68
CA GLY A 69 -16.09 -43.13 46.76
C GLY A 69 -17.54 -43.26 46.32
N PHE A 70 -18.04 -44.49 46.32
CA PHE A 70 -19.46 -44.82 46.18
C PHE A 70 -20.11 -44.70 47.55
N ASP A 71 -21.12 -43.84 47.72
CA ASP A 71 -22.23 -44.08 48.69
C ASP A 71 -23.43 -43.12 48.54
N SER A 72 -24.60 -43.75 48.52
CA SER A 72 -25.97 -43.41 49.01
C SER A 72 -26.65 -42.02 48.85
N ILE A 73 -27.81 -42.06 48.19
CA ILE A 73 -29.18 -41.63 48.58
C ILE A 73 -29.40 -40.27 49.30
N GLY A 74 -30.19 -39.41 48.63
CA GLY A 74 -31.30 -38.63 49.24
C GLY A 74 -31.01 -37.19 49.68
N GLY A 75 -31.76 -36.23 49.11
CA GLY A 75 -31.91 -34.88 49.68
C GLY A 75 -32.22 -33.78 48.66
N GLU A 76 -33.48 -33.35 48.60
CA GLU A 76 -33.86 -32.04 48.07
C GLU A 76 -33.21 -30.92 48.89
N SER A 77 -32.58 -29.93 48.24
CA SER A 77 -32.72 -28.53 48.66
C SER A 77 -32.31 -27.58 47.53
N ASN A 78 -33.19 -26.64 47.24
CA ASN A 78 -32.98 -25.47 46.41
C ASN A 78 -31.71 -24.69 46.80
N ASN A 79 -30.86 -24.39 45.83
CA ASN A 79 -30.34 -23.02 45.72
C ASN A 79 -29.70 -22.74 44.36
N SER A 80 -29.93 -21.50 43.92
CA SER A 80 -29.40 -20.84 42.74
C SER A 80 -27.91 -21.11 42.50
N ASN A 81 -27.60 -21.69 41.34
CA ASN A 81 -26.39 -21.37 40.59
C ASN A 81 -26.68 -21.63 39.11
N SER A 82 -26.63 -20.56 38.32
CA SER A 82 -26.69 -20.62 36.87
C SER A 82 -25.64 -21.61 36.37
N HIS A 83 -26.12 -22.70 35.80
CA HIS A 83 -25.35 -23.75 35.16
C HIS A 83 -24.18 -23.18 34.34
N SER A 84 -22.97 -23.39 34.85
CA SER A 84 -21.76 -23.49 34.03
C SER A 84 -21.84 -24.78 33.21
N THR A 85 -22.75 -24.80 32.24
CA THR A 85 -22.68 -25.69 31.09
C THR A 85 -22.04 -24.93 29.94
N ASP A 86 -20.90 -24.26 30.20
CA ASP A 86 -19.94 -23.91 29.15
C ASP A 86 -19.27 -25.21 28.73
N SER A 87 -20.08 -25.91 27.96
CA SER A 87 -20.01 -27.29 27.56
C SER A 87 -18.73 -27.54 26.79
N VAL A 88 -18.07 -28.66 27.09
CA VAL A 88 -16.98 -29.25 26.31
C VAL A 88 -17.27 -29.25 24.79
N SER A 89 -18.55 -29.24 24.40
CA SER A 89 -19.02 -29.01 23.03
C SER A 89 -18.53 -27.67 22.44
N HIS A 90 -18.67 -26.55 23.15
CA HIS A 90 -18.24 -25.23 22.65
C HIS A 90 -16.71 -25.15 22.48
N SER A 91 -15.94 -25.82 23.34
CA SER A 91 -14.48 -25.91 23.15
C SER A 91 -14.09 -26.83 21.98
N HIS A 92 -14.85 -27.90 21.73
CA HIS A 92 -14.60 -28.83 20.64
C HIS A 92 -14.94 -28.24 19.26
N PHE A 93 -15.92 -27.33 19.19
CA PHE A 93 -16.29 -26.62 17.97
C PHE A 93 -15.69 -25.21 17.86
N ASP A 94 -14.76 -24.82 18.75
CA ASP A 94 -14.11 -23.51 18.63
C ASP A 94 -13.12 -23.53 17.46
N ILE A 95 -13.45 -22.78 16.41
CA ILE A 95 -12.68 -22.71 15.17
C ILE A 95 -11.23 -22.27 15.39
N LYS A 96 -10.93 -21.66 16.54
CA LYS A 96 -9.58 -21.26 16.96
C LYS A 96 -8.60 -22.43 17.10
N HIS A 97 -9.10 -23.64 17.34
CA HIS A 97 -8.28 -24.85 17.49
C HIS A 97 -8.33 -25.76 16.26
N ALA A 98 -9.07 -25.37 15.22
CA ALA A 98 -9.18 -26.18 14.01
C ALA A 98 -7.84 -26.15 13.24
N LYS A 99 -7.19 -27.31 13.14
CA LYS A 99 -6.01 -27.48 12.29
C LYS A 99 -6.48 -27.59 10.84
N LEU A 100 -5.81 -26.87 9.93
CA LEU A 100 -6.05 -26.95 8.48
C LEU A 100 -5.50 -28.27 7.93
N VAL A 101 -6.28 -29.34 8.11
CA VAL A 101 -5.91 -30.70 7.76
C VAL A 101 -6.97 -31.27 6.81
N ASP A 102 -6.51 -31.86 5.72
CA ASP A 102 -7.33 -32.58 4.73
C ASP A 102 -8.00 -33.80 5.39
N ASP A 103 -9.01 -34.39 4.74
CA ASP A 103 -9.75 -35.57 5.24
C ASP A 103 -8.80 -36.77 5.51
N HIS A 104 -7.59 -36.74 4.93
CA HIS A 104 -6.52 -37.72 5.09
C HIS A 104 -5.45 -37.38 6.13
N GLY A 105 -5.62 -36.34 6.95
CA GLY A 105 -4.65 -36.02 8.01
C GLY A 105 -3.43 -35.20 7.55
N LYS A 106 -3.40 -34.75 6.28
CA LYS A 106 -2.30 -33.97 5.68
C LYS A 106 -2.61 -32.47 5.68
N SER A 107 -1.63 -31.59 5.89
CA SER A 107 -1.84 -30.14 5.79
C SER A 107 -2.26 -29.74 4.38
N LEU A 108 -3.36 -28.98 4.23
CA LEU A 108 -3.93 -28.61 2.92
C LEU A 108 -2.97 -27.82 2.00
N GLY A 109 -1.88 -27.27 2.53
CA GLY A 109 -0.87 -26.56 1.74
C GLY A 109 0.36 -26.24 2.56
N HIS A 110 1.44 -25.88 1.86
CA HIS A 110 2.66 -25.37 2.49
C HIS A 110 2.90 -23.93 2.02
N THR A 111 3.39 -23.10 2.94
CA THR A 111 3.82 -21.74 2.62
C THR A 111 5.25 -21.78 2.10
N LYS A 112 5.44 -21.34 0.85
CA LYS A 112 6.76 -21.17 0.25
C LYS A 112 7.16 -19.71 0.31
N LEU A 113 8.27 -19.42 0.98
CA LEU A 113 8.89 -18.10 0.98
C LEU A 113 9.65 -17.89 -0.33
N VAL A 114 9.31 -16.82 -1.07
CA VAL A 114 10.04 -16.43 -2.28
C VAL A 114 10.92 -15.23 -2.00
N TYR A 115 12.23 -15.43 -2.14
CA TYR A 115 13.23 -14.38 -2.00
C TYR A 115 13.34 -13.50 -3.25
N ARG A 116 13.95 -12.33 -3.08
CA ARG A 116 14.20 -11.38 -4.16
C ARG A 116 15.27 -11.90 -5.14
N ASP A 117 14.91 -11.89 -6.41
CA ASP A 117 15.81 -12.23 -7.51
C ASP A 117 16.92 -11.18 -7.69
N PHE A 118 17.98 -11.51 -8.44
CA PHE A 118 19.05 -10.57 -8.74
C PHE A 118 18.56 -9.29 -9.43
N SER A 119 17.57 -9.41 -10.33
CA SER A 119 16.94 -8.25 -10.99
C SER A 119 16.22 -7.32 -10.00
N GLU A 120 15.65 -7.86 -8.93
CA GLU A 120 15.03 -7.03 -7.89
C GLU A 120 16.09 -6.31 -7.07
N LYS A 121 17.21 -6.99 -6.76
CA LYS A 121 18.33 -6.36 -6.05
C LYS A 121 18.95 -5.21 -6.86
N THR A 122 19.09 -5.36 -8.18
CA THR A 122 19.60 -4.28 -9.04
C THR A 122 18.66 -3.09 -9.12
N LYS A 123 17.33 -3.32 -9.16
CA LYS A 123 16.34 -2.22 -9.10
C LYS A 123 16.41 -1.45 -7.78
N VAL A 124 16.60 -2.14 -6.65
CA VAL A 124 16.76 -1.50 -5.33
C VAL A 124 18.07 -0.70 -5.25
N ALA A 125 19.16 -1.21 -5.82
CA ALA A 125 20.42 -0.47 -5.92
C ALA A 125 20.28 0.77 -6.82
N LEU A 126 19.57 0.65 -7.94
CA LEU A 126 19.31 1.76 -8.86
C LEU A 126 18.43 2.85 -8.21
N GLU A 127 17.44 2.45 -7.40
CA GLU A 127 16.65 3.37 -6.57
C GLU A 127 17.55 4.20 -5.63
N ALA A 128 18.48 3.54 -4.93
CA ALA A 128 19.43 4.22 -4.04
C ALA A 128 20.34 5.21 -4.80
N PHE A 129 20.81 4.84 -5.99
CA PHE A 129 21.62 5.72 -6.85
C PHE A 129 20.84 6.97 -7.28
N LEU A 130 19.59 6.82 -7.72
CA LEU A 130 18.75 7.96 -8.10
C LEU A 130 18.45 8.89 -6.91
N LEU A 131 18.30 8.34 -5.70
CA LEU A 131 18.12 9.15 -4.49
C LEU A 131 19.38 9.95 -4.13
N ILE A 132 20.57 9.40 -4.32
CA ILE A 132 21.82 10.15 -4.14
C ILE A 132 21.85 11.35 -5.09
N LEU A 133 21.51 11.15 -6.37
CA LEU A 133 21.45 12.23 -7.35
C LEU A 133 20.39 13.28 -6.97
N GLN A 134 19.25 12.86 -6.43
CA GLN A 134 18.20 13.74 -5.96
C GLN A 134 18.63 14.56 -4.72
N VAL A 135 19.38 13.97 -3.80
CA VAL A 135 19.97 14.69 -2.65
C VAL A 135 21.02 15.69 -3.11
N VAL A 136 21.83 15.36 -4.11
CA VAL A 136 22.77 16.32 -4.70
C VAL A 136 22.02 17.49 -5.32
N LEU A 137 20.91 17.24 -6.02
CA LEU A 137 20.09 18.30 -6.59
C LEU A 137 19.45 19.18 -5.51
N SER A 138 18.99 18.62 -4.39
CA SER A 138 18.38 19.42 -3.30
C SER A 138 19.38 20.29 -2.56
N ILE A 139 20.69 20.06 -2.71
CA ILE A 139 21.74 20.94 -2.20
C ILE A 139 22.00 22.14 -3.13
N ALA A 140 21.71 22.02 -4.43
CA ALA A 140 22.00 23.07 -5.42
C ALA A 140 21.48 24.48 -5.07
N PRO A 141 20.27 24.65 -4.48
CA PRO A 141 19.76 25.96 -4.07
C PRO A 141 20.61 26.69 -3.01
N PHE A 142 21.46 25.98 -2.24
CA PHE A 142 22.33 26.61 -1.24
C PHE A 142 23.58 27.26 -1.84
N PHE A 143 23.96 26.88 -3.07
CA PHE A 143 25.16 27.38 -3.74
C PHE A 143 24.86 28.44 -4.80
N SER A 144 23.61 28.51 -5.27
CA SER A 144 23.16 29.43 -6.33
C SER A 144 22.34 30.56 -5.73
N GLU A 145 22.82 31.79 -5.87
CA GLU A 145 22.09 32.99 -5.42
C GLU A 145 20.74 33.14 -6.14
N GLU A 146 20.68 32.87 -7.45
CA GLU A 146 19.43 32.90 -8.23
C GLU A 146 18.34 31.94 -7.70
N LEU A 147 18.74 30.76 -7.21
CA LEU A 147 17.81 29.81 -6.62
C LEU A 147 17.49 30.18 -5.18
N SER A 148 18.44 30.72 -4.43
CA SER A 148 18.21 31.18 -3.06
C SER A 148 17.20 32.33 -3.00
N ASP A 149 17.24 33.25 -3.96
CA ASP A 149 16.33 34.40 -4.03
C ASP A 149 14.87 33.97 -4.26
N GLU A 150 14.65 32.95 -5.09
CA GLU A 150 13.33 32.34 -5.34
C GLU A 150 12.69 31.80 -4.04
N PHE A 151 13.50 31.36 -3.07
CA PHE A 151 13.04 30.80 -1.80
C PHE A 151 13.29 31.71 -0.59
N SER A 152 13.66 32.97 -0.80
CA SER A 152 13.99 33.93 0.28
C SER A 152 12.88 34.10 1.33
N GLY A 153 11.60 34.00 0.92
CA GLY A 153 10.45 34.02 1.84
C GLY A 153 10.19 32.72 2.60
N TYR A 154 10.80 31.60 2.20
CA TYR A 154 10.50 30.25 2.70
C TYR A 154 11.77 29.41 2.91
N SER A 155 12.85 29.97 3.46
CA SER A 155 14.12 29.26 3.66
C SER A 155 13.99 27.99 4.50
N ILE A 156 13.01 27.93 5.41
CA ILE A 156 12.68 26.74 6.20
C ILE A 156 12.24 25.57 5.30
N ALA A 157 11.47 25.85 4.23
CA ALA A 157 10.99 24.82 3.30
C ALA A 157 12.16 24.14 2.56
N LEU A 158 13.22 24.88 2.28
CA LEU A 158 14.42 24.38 1.61
C LEU A 158 15.18 23.39 2.51
N VAL A 159 15.36 23.73 3.79
CA VAL A 159 15.95 22.82 4.78
C VAL A 159 15.09 21.58 4.99
N LEU A 160 13.77 21.73 5.09
CA LEU A 160 12.85 20.61 5.24
C LEU A 160 12.83 19.69 4.01
N ASN A 161 12.95 20.25 2.80
CA ASN A 161 13.07 19.46 1.57
C ASN A 161 14.37 18.68 1.52
N PHE A 162 15.50 19.30 1.86
CA PHE A 162 16.77 18.59 1.98
C PHE A 162 16.69 17.46 3.01
N ALA A 163 16.12 17.74 4.19
CA ALA A 163 15.93 16.74 5.24
C ALA A 163 15.02 15.59 4.82
N SER A 164 13.96 15.85 4.03
CA SER A 164 13.04 14.80 3.56
C SER A 164 13.71 13.86 2.55
N TRP A 165 14.50 14.38 1.62
CA TRP A 165 15.28 13.55 0.69
C TRP A 165 16.39 12.77 1.38
N PHE A 166 17.06 13.39 2.36
CA PHE A 166 18.06 12.71 3.17
C PHE A 166 17.43 11.57 3.99
N TYR A 167 16.25 11.78 4.57
CA TYR A 167 15.48 10.73 5.23
C TYR A 167 15.13 9.58 4.28
N LEU A 168 14.66 9.88 3.06
CA LEU A 168 14.37 8.87 2.04
C LEU A 168 15.62 8.09 1.62
N LEU A 169 16.79 8.74 1.57
CA LEU A 169 18.08 8.08 1.36
C LEU A 169 18.41 7.13 2.52
N ALA A 170 18.23 7.57 3.77
CA ALA A 170 18.44 6.71 4.95
C ALA A 170 17.53 5.47 4.93
N VAL A 171 16.24 5.63 4.59
CA VAL A 171 15.30 4.50 4.44
C VAL A 171 15.73 3.57 3.30
N SER A 172 16.18 4.12 2.16
CA SER A 172 16.63 3.32 1.02
C SER A 172 17.93 2.55 1.31
N THR A 173 18.90 3.15 1.99
CA THR A 173 20.13 2.45 2.41
C THR A 173 19.84 1.29 3.36
N LEU A 174 18.91 1.49 4.31
CA LEU A 174 18.42 0.41 5.16
C LEU A 174 17.74 -0.70 4.34
N ARG A 175 17.00 -0.37 3.28
CA ARG A 175 16.40 -1.35 2.35
C ARG A 175 17.45 -2.09 1.54
N VAL A 176 18.50 -1.44 1.04
CA VAL A 176 19.61 -2.09 0.31
C VAL A 176 20.34 -3.08 1.23
N PHE A 177 20.64 -2.68 2.47
CA PHE A 177 21.29 -3.55 3.45
C PHE A 177 20.40 -4.75 3.81
N SER A 178 19.11 -4.48 4.05
CA SER A 178 18.14 -5.52 4.40
C SER A 178 17.79 -6.43 3.23
N ALA A 179 18.00 -6.01 1.98
CA ALA A 179 17.77 -6.85 0.81
C ALA A 179 18.71 -8.07 0.74
N SER A 180 19.86 -8.02 1.44
CA SER A 180 20.79 -9.15 1.54
C SER A 180 20.46 -10.10 2.70
N THR A 181 20.05 -9.54 3.84
CA THR A 181 19.91 -10.28 5.11
C THR A 181 18.47 -10.68 5.43
N GLY A 182 17.49 -10.09 4.74
CA GLY A 182 16.06 -10.15 5.08
C GLY A 182 15.73 -9.19 6.23
N LEU A 183 14.60 -8.48 6.14
CA LEU A 183 14.15 -7.61 7.23
C LEU A 183 13.63 -8.46 8.40
N SER A 184 14.07 -8.12 9.61
CA SER A 184 13.49 -8.67 10.85
C SER A 184 12.05 -8.16 11.03
N ASP A 185 11.15 -9.00 11.54
CA ASP A 185 9.73 -8.70 11.79
C ASP A 185 9.46 -7.47 12.68
N LYS A 186 10.49 -6.91 13.30
CA LYS A 186 10.41 -5.72 14.14
C LYS A 186 10.17 -4.43 13.36
N PHE A 187 10.53 -4.38 12.07
CA PHE A 187 10.37 -3.18 11.26
C PHE A 187 9.06 -3.21 10.45
N PRO A 188 8.39 -2.05 10.28
CA PRO A 188 7.24 -1.96 9.39
C PRO A 188 7.67 -2.24 7.94
N ASP A 189 6.72 -2.45 7.02
CA ASP A 189 7.06 -2.62 5.61
C ASP A 189 7.52 -1.28 5.01
N LEU A 190 8.85 -1.08 4.97
CA LEU A 190 9.50 0.16 4.53
C LEU A 190 9.09 0.53 3.09
N TRP A 191 8.94 -0.45 2.20
CA TRP A 191 8.55 -0.22 0.80
C TRP A 191 7.26 0.62 0.68
N TYR A 192 6.18 0.28 1.41
CA TYR A 192 4.92 1.03 1.33
C TYR A 192 5.06 2.46 1.85
N HIS A 193 5.91 2.65 2.86
CA HIS A 193 6.21 3.95 3.42
C HIS A 193 6.98 4.81 2.42
N SER A 194 8.10 4.32 1.89
CA SER A 194 8.90 5.04 0.89
C SER A 194 8.11 5.29 -0.39
N PHE A 195 7.34 4.30 -0.86
CA PHE A 195 6.55 4.41 -2.09
C PHE A 195 5.45 5.47 -1.96
N THR A 196 4.74 5.53 -0.83
CA THR A 196 3.73 6.56 -0.56
C THR A 196 4.36 7.96 -0.58
N LEU A 197 5.53 8.13 0.02
CA LEU A 197 6.26 9.40 0.02
C LEU A 197 6.73 9.78 -1.40
N TYR A 198 7.21 8.84 -2.20
CA TYR A 198 7.55 9.09 -3.60
C TYR A 198 6.32 9.50 -4.43
N LEU A 199 5.16 8.86 -4.21
CA LEU A 199 3.92 9.22 -4.91
C LEU A 199 3.46 10.64 -4.56
N LEU A 200 3.57 11.02 -3.28
CA LEU A 200 3.24 12.38 -2.83
C LEU A 200 4.21 13.42 -3.42
N ASN A 201 5.52 13.14 -3.36
CA ASN A 201 6.54 14.00 -3.97
C ASN A 201 6.38 14.13 -5.48
N LEU A 202 5.98 13.05 -6.17
CA LEU A 202 5.68 13.06 -7.59
C LEU A 202 4.48 13.94 -7.90
N THR A 203 3.43 13.89 -7.09
CA THR A 203 2.21 14.70 -7.30
C THR A 203 2.55 16.18 -7.25
N THR A 204 3.27 16.62 -6.22
CA THR A 204 3.70 18.02 -6.08
C THR A 204 4.69 18.42 -7.16
N SER A 205 5.68 17.57 -7.48
CA SER A 205 6.65 17.86 -8.53
C SER A 205 5.99 17.93 -9.91
N SER A 206 4.93 17.15 -10.15
CA SER A 206 4.13 17.22 -11.37
C SER A 206 3.41 18.57 -11.48
N CYS A 207 2.81 19.05 -10.38
CA CYS A 207 2.18 20.37 -10.34
C CYS A 207 3.17 21.51 -10.66
N LEU A 208 4.37 21.46 -10.08
CA LEU A 208 5.42 22.46 -10.35
C LEU A 208 5.97 22.36 -11.78
N PHE A 209 6.16 21.13 -12.29
CA PHE A 209 6.58 20.91 -13.67
C PHE A 209 5.54 21.39 -14.69
N LEU A 210 4.24 21.18 -14.42
CA LEU A 210 3.18 21.75 -15.23
C LEU A 210 3.28 23.28 -15.28
N SER A 211 3.52 23.93 -14.14
CA SER A 211 3.73 25.39 -14.10
C SER A 211 4.90 25.86 -14.97
N VAL A 212 6.00 25.09 -15.00
CA VAL A 212 7.15 25.38 -15.87
C VAL A 212 6.75 25.26 -17.34
N LEU A 213 5.95 24.25 -17.69
CA LEU A 213 5.52 23.98 -19.06
C LEU A 213 4.48 24.99 -19.57
N LEU A 214 3.67 25.57 -18.67
CA LEU A 214 2.78 26.70 -18.96
C LEU A 214 3.52 28.04 -19.16
N GLY A 215 4.83 28.10 -18.88
CA GLY A 215 5.65 29.29 -19.11
C GLY A 215 5.59 30.34 -18.01
N GLY A 216 5.23 29.95 -16.78
CA GLY A 216 5.21 30.85 -15.62
C GLY A 216 6.58 31.29 -15.12
N ILE A 217 7.67 30.64 -15.54
CA ILE A 217 9.03 30.87 -15.03
C ILE A 217 9.92 31.41 -16.15
N GLN A 218 10.43 32.63 -15.96
CA GLN A 218 11.29 33.32 -16.93
C GLN A 218 12.77 32.94 -16.81
N SER A 219 13.25 32.63 -15.59
CA SER A 219 14.64 32.29 -15.34
C SER A 219 14.99 30.89 -15.84
N TYR A 220 16.04 30.79 -16.67
CA TYR A 220 16.50 29.52 -17.24
C TYR A 220 16.95 28.52 -16.17
N THR A 221 17.72 28.98 -15.18
CA THR A 221 18.28 28.15 -14.09
C THR A 221 17.18 27.50 -13.26
N VAL A 222 16.17 28.29 -12.84
CA VAL A 222 15.03 27.82 -12.05
C VAL A 222 14.16 26.86 -12.86
N SER A 223 13.92 27.15 -14.13
CA SER A 223 13.20 26.25 -15.04
C SER A 223 13.90 24.90 -15.19
N LEU A 224 15.23 24.90 -15.34
CA LEU A 224 16.03 23.69 -15.46
C LEU A 224 15.99 22.85 -14.17
N PHE A 225 16.09 23.50 -13.00
CA PHE A 225 16.00 22.85 -11.70
C PHE A 225 14.69 22.05 -11.55
N TYR A 226 13.53 22.68 -11.80
CA TYR A 226 12.23 22.00 -11.68
C TYR A 226 12.06 20.86 -12.69
N LYS A 227 12.60 20.98 -13.92
CA LYS A 227 12.58 19.91 -14.93
C LYS A 227 13.39 18.70 -14.49
N ILE A 228 14.62 18.91 -13.99
CA ILE A 228 15.48 17.83 -13.51
C ILE A 228 14.87 17.19 -12.26
N ASN A 229 14.36 17.99 -11.32
CA ASN A 229 13.69 17.50 -10.12
C ASN A 229 12.49 16.60 -10.45
N PHE A 230 11.66 17.02 -11.42
CA PHE A 230 10.54 16.19 -11.89
C PHE A 230 11.02 14.91 -12.57
N ALA A 231 12.02 14.99 -13.46
CA ALA A 231 12.54 13.81 -14.16
C ALA A 231 13.11 12.76 -13.18
N LEU A 232 13.90 13.20 -12.19
CA LEU A 232 14.46 12.31 -11.17
C LEU A 232 13.37 11.70 -10.28
N THR A 233 12.43 12.52 -9.78
CA THR A 233 11.32 12.02 -8.95
C THR A 233 10.45 11.03 -9.72
N PHE A 234 10.20 11.27 -11.00
CA PHE A 234 9.46 10.35 -11.87
C PHE A 234 10.21 9.04 -12.09
N LEU A 235 11.53 9.09 -12.33
CA LEU A 235 12.35 7.89 -12.46
C LEU A 235 12.40 7.07 -11.17
N ILE A 236 12.54 7.72 -10.00
CA ILE A 236 12.49 7.05 -8.69
C ILE A 236 11.14 6.34 -8.52
N PHE A 237 10.03 7.03 -8.81
CA PHE A 237 8.69 6.44 -8.75
C PHE A 237 8.54 5.23 -9.67
N LEU A 238 9.02 5.34 -10.92
CA LEU A 238 8.94 4.26 -11.91
C LEU A 238 9.73 3.03 -11.43
N VAL A 239 10.97 3.23 -10.99
CA VAL A 239 11.83 2.14 -10.49
C VAL A 239 11.23 1.49 -9.25
N SER A 240 10.75 2.30 -8.29
CA SER A 240 10.09 1.81 -7.08
C SER A 240 8.81 1.03 -7.40
N GLY A 241 8.02 1.48 -8.38
CA GLY A 241 6.81 0.79 -8.83
C GLY A 241 7.07 -0.50 -9.64
N LEU A 242 8.24 -0.65 -10.25
CA LEU A 242 8.66 -1.86 -10.97
C LEU A 242 9.22 -2.95 -10.05
N GLN A 243 9.52 -2.63 -8.79
CA GLN A 243 9.94 -3.60 -7.78
C GLN A 243 8.75 -4.44 -7.30
N LYS A 244 9.03 -5.66 -6.82
CA LYS A 244 8.02 -6.49 -6.13
C LYS A 244 7.49 -5.76 -4.89
N LEU A 245 6.19 -5.88 -4.65
CA LEU A 245 5.55 -5.24 -3.50
C LEU A 245 6.09 -5.77 -2.17
N GLY A 246 6.36 -4.85 -1.25
CA GLY A 246 6.83 -5.17 0.10
C GLY A 246 8.31 -5.56 0.15
N ASP A 247 8.91 -5.39 1.33
CA ASP A 247 10.29 -5.83 1.58
C ASP A 247 10.37 -7.20 2.24
N LYS A 248 9.27 -7.68 2.83
CA LYS A 248 9.17 -9.05 3.35
C LYS A 248 9.13 -10.05 2.19
N PRO A 249 9.73 -11.25 2.37
CA PRO A 249 9.62 -12.30 1.37
C PRO A 249 8.14 -12.61 1.11
N ALA A 250 7.76 -12.67 -0.16
CA ALA A 250 6.38 -12.97 -0.54
C ALA A 250 6.02 -14.38 -0.07
N LEU A 251 4.90 -14.50 0.63
CA LEU A 251 4.34 -15.77 1.08
C LEU A 251 3.48 -16.34 -0.05
N LEU A 252 3.97 -17.40 -0.70
CA LEU A 252 3.18 -18.16 -1.65
C LEU A 252 2.52 -19.33 -0.92
N TYR A 253 1.19 -19.35 -0.93
CA TYR A 253 0.44 -20.50 -0.47
C TYR A 253 0.26 -21.46 -1.66
N VAL A 254 0.86 -22.64 -1.57
CA VAL A 254 0.81 -23.67 -2.62
C VAL A 254 -0.04 -24.82 -2.10
N LEU A 255 -1.16 -25.05 -2.79
CA LEU A 255 -1.92 -26.30 -2.66
C LEU A 255 -1.22 -27.39 -3.49
N GLU A 256 -1.23 -28.64 -3.02
CA GLU A 256 -0.67 -29.75 -3.80
C GLU A 256 -1.38 -29.85 -5.16
N GLY A 257 -0.60 -29.71 -6.25
CA GLY A 257 -1.09 -29.82 -7.62
C GLY A 257 -1.47 -28.51 -8.32
N SER A 258 -1.56 -27.37 -7.62
CA SER A 258 -1.96 -26.09 -8.23
C SER A 258 -0.89 -24.98 -8.15
N PRO A 259 -0.75 -24.14 -9.20
CA PRO A 259 0.16 -23.01 -9.16
C PRO A 259 -0.34 -21.94 -8.18
N SER A 260 0.58 -21.33 -7.43
CA SER A 260 0.28 -20.22 -6.51
C SER A 260 -0.15 -18.96 -7.27
N GLY A 261 -1.07 -18.17 -6.70
CA GLY A 261 -1.45 -16.87 -7.26
C GLY A 261 -0.28 -15.90 -7.38
N LEU A 262 -0.15 -15.26 -8.55
CA LEU A 262 0.95 -14.33 -8.85
C LEU A 262 0.76 -12.93 -8.22
N ALA A 263 -0.41 -12.64 -7.66
CA ALA A 263 -0.74 -11.32 -7.13
C ALA A 263 0.23 -10.86 -6.04
N SER A 264 0.70 -11.76 -5.17
CA SER A 264 1.60 -11.45 -4.05
C SER A 264 3.05 -11.21 -4.47
N VAL A 265 3.46 -11.64 -5.67
CA VAL A 265 4.80 -11.43 -6.24
C VAL A 265 4.81 -10.36 -7.33
N SER A 266 3.66 -9.75 -7.61
CA SER A 266 3.51 -8.75 -8.66
C SER A 266 4.09 -7.40 -8.22
N ASN A 267 4.47 -6.59 -9.20
CA ASN A 267 4.88 -5.20 -8.97
C ASN A 267 3.66 -4.25 -8.98
N PHE A 268 3.85 -2.99 -8.60
CA PHE A 268 2.74 -2.04 -8.46
C PHE A 268 1.98 -1.84 -9.78
N PHE A 269 2.71 -1.73 -10.89
CA PHE A 269 2.12 -1.54 -12.21
C PHE A 269 1.35 -2.77 -12.70
N GLN A 270 1.86 -3.98 -12.49
CA GLN A 270 1.17 -5.23 -12.83
C GLN A 270 -0.11 -5.39 -12.04
N ILE A 271 -0.08 -5.00 -10.76
CA ILE A 271 -1.31 -4.99 -9.97
C ILE A 271 -2.23 -3.95 -10.61
N ILE A 272 -1.79 -2.69 -10.82
CA ILE A 272 -2.67 -1.60 -11.32
C ILE A 272 -3.36 -1.93 -12.63
N SER A 273 -2.65 -2.53 -13.57
CA SER A 273 -3.15 -2.92 -14.90
C SER A 273 -3.79 -4.31 -14.95
N TYR A 274 -3.76 -5.08 -13.86
CA TYR A 274 -4.13 -6.51 -13.83
C TYR A 274 -3.30 -7.42 -14.73
N SER A 275 -2.13 -6.96 -15.18
CA SER A 275 -1.27 -7.73 -16.09
C SER A 275 -0.75 -9.04 -15.48
N TYR A 276 -0.80 -9.19 -14.15
CA TYR A 276 -0.49 -10.47 -13.51
C TYR A 276 -1.44 -11.61 -13.91
N ILE A 277 -2.64 -11.31 -14.42
CA ILE A 277 -3.63 -12.30 -14.87
C ILE A 277 -3.38 -12.75 -16.32
N ASP A 278 -2.67 -11.93 -17.11
CA ASP A 278 -2.36 -12.19 -18.53
C ASP A 278 -1.86 -13.62 -18.82
N PRO A 279 -0.89 -14.20 -18.08
CA PRO A 279 -0.44 -15.57 -18.36
C PRO A 279 -1.56 -16.62 -18.25
N MET A 280 -2.51 -16.45 -17.33
CA MET A 280 -3.67 -17.34 -17.21
C MET A 280 -4.64 -17.16 -18.38
N ILE A 281 -4.86 -15.92 -18.83
CA ILE A 281 -5.72 -15.61 -19.98
C ILE A 281 -5.14 -16.21 -21.26
N PHE A 282 -3.83 -16.03 -21.49
CA PHE A 282 -3.15 -16.62 -22.65
C PHE A 282 -3.16 -18.15 -22.61
N LYS A 283 -3.06 -18.75 -21.43
CA LYS A 283 -3.19 -20.20 -21.26
C LYS A 283 -4.62 -20.67 -21.57
N ALA A 284 -5.62 -20.00 -21.02
CA ALA A 284 -7.04 -20.31 -21.25
C ALA A 284 -7.46 -20.17 -22.72
N HIS A 285 -6.84 -19.22 -23.44
CA HIS A 285 -7.07 -19.05 -24.87
C HIS A 285 -6.55 -20.24 -25.70
N LYS A 286 -5.44 -20.87 -25.27
CA LYS A 286 -4.84 -22.00 -25.99
C LYS A 286 -5.44 -23.35 -25.62
N THR A 287 -5.78 -23.53 -24.35
CA THR A 287 -6.26 -24.81 -23.80
C THR A 287 -7.34 -24.57 -22.75
N PRO A 288 -8.42 -25.36 -22.73
CA PRO A 288 -9.44 -25.25 -21.68
C PRO A 288 -8.79 -25.54 -20.31
N LEU A 289 -8.96 -24.61 -19.38
CA LEU A 289 -8.37 -24.70 -18.04
C LEU A 289 -8.99 -25.87 -17.26
N LYS A 290 -8.13 -26.72 -16.71
CA LYS A 290 -8.54 -27.73 -15.72
C LYS A 290 -8.50 -27.13 -14.32
N TYR A 291 -9.21 -27.75 -13.37
CA TYR A 291 -9.26 -27.30 -11.97
C TYR A 291 -7.87 -27.14 -11.35
N GLU A 292 -6.98 -28.11 -11.58
CA GLU A 292 -5.60 -28.12 -11.06
C GLU A 292 -4.78 -26.93 -11.57
N GLU A 293 -5.12 -26.37 -12.74
CA GLU A 293 -4.38 -25.26 -13.36
C GLU A 293 -4.84 -23.89 -12.90
N ILE A 294 -5.91 -23.82 -12.10
CA ILE A 294 -6.43 -22.59 -11.53
C ILE A 294 -5.50 -22.19 -10.37
N TRP A 295 -5.23 -20.89 -10.27
CA TRP A 295 -4.40 -20.39 -9.19
C TRP A 295 -5.03 -20.63 -7.82
N THR A 296 -4.19 -21.07 -6.89
CA THR A 296 -4.54 -21.11 -5.48
C THR A 296 -4.75 -19.70 -4.94
N LEU A 297 -5.75 -19.56 -4.08
CA LEU A 297 -6.10 -18.30 -3.42
C LEU A 297 -4.98 -17.87 -2.46
N GLU A 298 -4.85 -16.57 -2.23
CA GLU A 298 -3.89 -16.05 -1.25
C GLU A 298 -4.28 -16.47 0.17
N ALA A 299 -3.28 -16.72 1.03
CA ALA A 299 -3.43 -17.11 2.42
C ALA A 299 -4.52 -16.29 3.16
N ASN A 300 -4.51 -14.97 2.99
CA ASN A 300 -5.43 -14.04 3.66
C ASN A 300 -6.88 -14.11 3.15
N ASP A 301 -7.10 -14.60 1.92
CA ASP A 301 -8.41 -14.63 1.28
C ASP A 301 -9.14 -15.98 1.49
N HIS A 302 -8.50 -16.94 2.14
CA HIS A 302 -9.14 -18.19 2.55
C HIS A 302 -10.24 -17.94 3.60
N SER A 303 -11.24 -18.83 3.63
CA SER A 303 -12.36 -18.73 4.57
C SER A 303 -11.90 -18.80 6.03
N TYR A 304 -10.97 -19.69 6.34
CA TYR A 304 -10.48 -19.91 7.70
C TYR A 304 -9.96 -18.64 8.39
N PRO A 305 -8.97 -17.90 7.85
CA PRO A 305 -8.48 -16.69 8.49
C PRO A 305 -9.54 -15.59 8.57
N VAL A 306 -10.38 -15.44 7.55
CA VAL A 306 -11.46 -14.44 7.53
C VAL A 306 -12.48 -14.68 8.66
N VAL A 307 -12.87 -15.93 8.88
CA VAL A 307 -13.81 -16.31 9.95
C VAL A 307 -13.13 -16.22 11.32
N LEU A 308 -11.88 -16.67 11.43
CA LEU A 308 -11.11 -16.57 12.66
C LEU A 308 -10.99 -15.10 13.13
N ASP A 309 -10.68 -14.18 12.21
CA ASP A 309 -10.57 -12.76 12.52
C ASP A 309 -11.91 -12.12 12.87
N PHE A 310 -13.01 -12.65 12.34
CA PHE A 310 -14.36 -12.25 12.75
C PHE A 310 -14.67 -12.71 14.19
N HIS A 311 -14.31 -13.96 14.54
CA HIS A 311 -14.55 -14.54 15.87
C HIS A 311 -13.61 -13.99 16.97
N LYS A 312 -12.42 -13.48 16.61
CA LYS A 312 -11.53 -12.79 17.57
C LYS A 312 -12.15 -11.51 18.15
N LYS A 313 -13.14 -10.92 17.48
CA LYS A 313 -13.76 -9.66 17.93
C LYS A 313 -14.83 -9.91 18.99
N PRO A 314 -14.95 -9.02 19.99
CA PRO A 314 -15.83 -9.25 21.13
C PRO A 314 -17.31 -9.39 20.73
N ALA A 315 -17.95 -10.41 21.31
CA ALA A 315 -19.34 -10.80 21.07
C ALA A 315 -20.41 -9.77 21.49
N ASN A 316 -20.01 -8.65 22.11
CA ASN A 316 -20.90 -7.63 22.64
C ASN A 316 -21.19 -6.48 21.65
N VAL A 317 -20.55 -6.46 20.49
CA VAL A 317 -20.69 -5.39 19.49
C VAL A 317 -21.70 -5.78 18.40
N ARG A 318 -22.50 -4.85 17.87
CA ARG A 318 -23.40 -5.11 16.72
C ARG A 318 -22.62 -5.77 15.56
N ILE A 319 -23.20 -6.80 14.93
CA ILE A 319 -22.57 -7.56 13.83
C ILE A 319 -22.10 -6.63 12.71
N THR A 320 -22.91 -5.64 12.33
CA THR A 320 -22.57 -4.64 11.31
C THR A 320 -21.30 -3.87 11.63
N ARG A 321 -21.09 -3.51 12.90
CA ARG A 321 -19.89 -2.77 13.32
C ARG A 321 -18.66 -3.68 13.36
N ARG A 322 -18.80 -4.95 13.75
CA ARG A 322 -17.69 -5.93 13.67
C ARG A 322 -17.20 -6.14 12.24
N LEU A 323 -18.14 -6.24 11.31
CA LEU A 323 -17.86 -6.42 9.88
C LEU A 323 -17.17 -5.18 9.31
N LEU A 324 -17.69 -3.98 9.60
CA LEU A 324 -17.05 -2.73 9.17
C LEU A 324 -15.65 -2.57 9.77
N ASP A 325 -15.46 -2.88 11.05
CA ASP A 325 -14.15 -2.84 11.69
C ASP A 325 -13.18 -3.87 11.08
N GLN A 326 -13.67 -4.94 10.43
CA GLN A 326 -12.84 -5.98 9.82
C GLN A 326 -12.31 -5.51 8.47
N PHE A 327 -13.18 -4.93 7.65
CA PHE A 327 -12.85 -4.48 6.29
C PHE A 327 -12.58 -2.96 6.18
N LYS A 328 -12.38 -2.27 7.31
CA LYS A 328 -12.22 -0.80 7.34
C LYS A 328 -11.13 -0.29 6.39
N TRP A 329 -10.04 -1.03 6.26
CA TRP A 329 -8.93 -0.68 5.38
C TRP A 329 -9.28 -0.82 3.90
N ASP A 330 -9.98 -1.89 3.53
CA ASP A 330 -10.45 -2.10 2.16
C ASP A 330 -11.49 -1.04 1.76
N PHE A 331 -12.42 -0.71 2.66
CA PHE A 331 -13.39 0.37 2.43
C PHE A 331 -12.73 1.74 2.33
N ALA A 332 -11.75 2.04 3.18
CA ALA A 332 -11.00 3.29 3.12
C ALA A 332 -10.22 3.42 1.79
N ALA A 333 -9.57 2.34 1.35
CA ALA A 333 -8.88 2.30 0.06
C ALA A 333 -9.86 2.49 -1.12
N GLN A 334 -11.01 1.80 -1.09
CA GLN A 334 -12.05 1.94 -2.10
C GLN A 334 -12.57 3.39 -2.18
N PHE A 335 -12.86 3.99 -1.02
CA PHE A 335 -13.31 5.37 -0.94
C PHE A 335 -12.25 6.33 -1.48
N GLY A 336 -10.98 6.16 -1.11
CA GLY A 336 -9.87 6.97 -1.61
C GLY A 336 -9.75 6.91 -3.14
N PHE A 337 -9.76 5.72 -3.73
CA PHE A 337 -9.74 5.56 -5.19
C PHE A 337 -10.98 6.17 -5.87
N SER A 338 -12.15 6.05 -5.23
CA SER A 338 -13.39 6.63 -5.75
C SER A 338 -13.33 8.16 -5.78
N VAL A 339 -12.87 8.81 -4.71
CA VAL A 339 -12.71 10.27 -4.63
C VAL A 339 -11.76 10.76 -5.72
N ILE A 340 -10.57 10.18 -5.82
CA ILE A 340 -9.57 10.54 -6.84
C ILE A 340 -10.14 10.37 -8.24
N SER A 341 -10.77 9.23 -8.51
CA SER A 341 -11.34 8.96 -9.83
C SER A 341 -12.45 9.94 -10.20
N SER A 342 -13.24 10.39 -9.23
CA SER A 342 -14.36 11.34 -9.42
C SER A 342 -13.84 12.74 -9.70
N SER A 343 -12.81 13.18 -8.97
CA SER A 343 -12.14 14.46 -9.22
C SER A 343 -11.52 14.51 -10.63
N LEU A 344 -10.89 13.42 -11.08
CA LEU A 344 -10.27 13.34 -12.40
C LEU A 344 -11.27 13.40 -13.58
N VAL A 345 -12.56 13.14 -13.35
CA VAL A 345 -13.60 13.25 -14.41
C VAL A 345 -13.79 14.69 -14.88
N PHE A 346 -13.53 15.67 -14.00
CA PHE A 346 -13.66 17.09 -14.33
C PHE A 346 -12.44 17.65 -15.07
N VAL A 347 -11.29 16.97 -15.04
CA VAL A 347 -10.06 17.46 -15.69
C VAL A 347 -10.22 17.57 -17.21
N PRO A 348 -10.74 16.55 -17.93
CA PRO A 348 -11.00 16.66 -19.36
C PRO A 348 -11.91 17.82 -19.76
N THR A 349 -12.96 18.11 -18.98
CA THR A 349 -13.90 19.19 -19.32
C THR A 349 -13.27 20.57 -19.15
N ILE A 350 -12.45 20.76 -18.12
CA ILE A 350 -11.68 22.00 -17.92
C ILE A 350 -10.64 22.17 -19.03
N CYS A 351 -9.92 21.11 -19.39
CA CYS A 351 -8.92 21.15 -20.47
C CYS A 351 -9.57 21.47 -21.82
N LEU A 352 -10.72 20.86 -22.12
CA LEU A 352 -11.44 21.10 -23.37
C LEU A 352 -11.89 22.56 -23.49
N LYS A 353 -12.41 23.15 -22.40
CA LYS A 353 -12.77 24.58 -22.36
C LYS A 353 -11.56 25.46 -22.70
N LYS A 354 -10.39 25.17 -22.11
CA LYS A 354 -9.16 25.93 -22.37
C LYS A 354 -8.63 25.77 -23.80
N ILE A 355 -8.82 24.60 -24.41
CA ILE A 355 -8.50 24.39 -25.82
C ILE A 355 -9.44 25.21 -26.73
N LEU A 356 -10.73 25.29 -26.42
CA LEU A 356 -11.69 26.12 -27.18
C LEU A 356 -11.37 27.61 -27.07
N GLU A 357 -11.02 28.08 -25.86
CA GLU A 357 -10.59 29.47 -25.62
C GLU A 357 -9.33 29.83 -26.43
N PHE A 358 -8.38 28.90 -26.58
CA PHE A 358 -7.21 29.07 -27.45
C PHE A 358 -7.57 29.15 -28.93
N ILE A 359 -8.58 28.40 -29.39
CA ILE A 359 -9.04 28.45 -30.79
C ILE A 359 -9.74 29.78 -31.09
N GLU A 360 -10.49 30.31 -30.13
CA GLU A 360 -11.21 31.57 -30.26
C GLU A 360 -10.27 32.78 -30.21
N ASN A 361 -9.26 32.75 -29.33
CA ASN A 361 -8.27 33.83 -29.18
C ASN A 361 -6.83 33.28 -29.18
N PRO A 362 -6.19 33.17 -30.36
CA PRO A 362 -4.86 32.58 -30.49
C PRO A 362 -3.74 33.43 -29.87
N ASP A 363 -3.99 34.71 -29.59
CA ASP A 363 -2.98 35.65 -29.07
C ASP A 363 -2.77 35.52 -27.56
N LEU A 364 -3.73 34.94 -26.82
CA LEU A 364 -3.70 34.89 -25.35
C LEU A 364 -2.94 33.67 -24.80
N ILE A 365 -2.88 32.57 -25.56
CA ILE A 365 -2.36 31.28 -25.09
C ILE A 365 -1.34 30.73 -26.09
N SER A 366 -0.23 30.18 -25.60
CA SER A 366 0.82 29.63 -26.48
C SER A 366 0.44 28.27 -27.07
N ILE A 367 1.00 27.93 -28.24
CA ILE A 367 0.77 26.61 -28.87
C ILE A 367 1.27 25.43 -28.01
N ARG A 368 2.31 25.65 -27.19
CA ARG A 368 2.87 24.62 -26.29
C ARG A 368 1.88 24.25 -25.18
N SER A 369 1.18 25.24 -24.64
CA SER A 369 0.12 25.01 -23.65
C SER A 369 -1.08 24.24 -24.23
N ALA A 370 -1.44 24.45 -25.50
CA ALA A 370 -2.53 23.71 -26.13
C ALA A 370 -2.22 22.19 -26.21
N TRP A 371 -1.00 21.84 -26.64
CA TRP A 371 -0.53 20.44 -26.65
C TRP A 371 -0.47 19.83 -25.25
N LEU A 372 -0.07 20.60 -24.24
CA LEU A 372 -0.09 20.18 -22.85
C LEU A 372 -1.52 19.84 -22.39
N TYR A 373 -2.50 20.68 -22.66
CA TYR A 373 -3.90 20.41 -22.29
C TYR A 373 -4.45 19.15 -22.96
N ALA A 374 -4.10 18.91 -24.24
CA ALA A 374 -4.45 17.67 -24.92
C ALA A 374 -3.82 16.42 -24.27
N PHE A 375 -2.53 16.49 -23.93
CA PHE A 375 -1.85 15.40 -23.22
C PHE A 375 -2.42 15.17 -21.82
N LEU A 376 -2.73 16.25 -21.08
CA LEU A 376 -3.32 16.18 -19.75
C LEU A 376 -4.73 15.56 -19.77
N MET A 377 -5.52 15.87 -20.80
CA MET A 377 -6.82 15.26 -21.04
C MET A 377 -6.68 13.74 -21.25
N PHE A 378 -5.74 13.30 -22.08
CA PHE A 378 -5.47 11.87 -22.27
C PHE A 378 -4.98 11.19 -20.98
N ALA A 379 -4.00 11.78 -20.30
CA ALA A 379 -3.41 11.22 -19.09
C ALA A 379 -4.44 11.08 -17.95
N SER A 380 -5.26 12.11 -17.72
CA SER A 380 -6.32 12.07 -16.71
C SER A 380 -7.37 10.97 -17.00
N GLY A 381 -7.68 10.71 -18.27
CA GLY A 381 -8.56 9.61 -18.69
C GLY A 381 -7.99 8.24 -18.34
N VAL A 382 -6.73 7.97 -18.67
CA VAL A 382 -6.05 6.69 -18.38
C VAL A 382 -5.96 6.45 -16.87
N ILE A 383 -5.60 7.49 -16.11
CA ILE A 383 -5.46 7.40 -14.65
C ILE A 383 -6.84 7.18 -14.00
N SER A 384 -7.88 7.90 -14.43
CA SER A 384 -9.25 7.72 -13.92
C SER A 384 -9.79 6.31 -14.21
N ALA A 385 -9.56 5.79 -15.42
CA ALA A 385 -9.96 4.42 -15.78
C ALA A 385 -9.27 3.37 -14.89
N SER A 386 -7.97 3.54 -14.64
CA SER A 386 -7.19 2.64 -13.78
C SER A 386 -7.73 2.63 -12.34
N PHE A 387 -7.97 3.80 -11.74
CA PHE A 387 -8.51 3.90 -10.38
C PHE A 387 -9.93 3.35 -10.26
N ARG A 388 -10.80 3.58 -11.25
CA ARG A 388 -12.15 2.98 -11.30
C ARG A 388 -12.09 1.46 -11.34
N GLY A 389 -11.21 0.89 -12.17
CA GLY A 389 -10.98 -0.55 -12.23
C GLY A 389 -10.55 -1.12 -10.88
N ARG A 390 -9.75 -0.39 -10.11
CA ARG A 390 -9.34 -0.81 -8.75
C ARG A 390 -10.43 -0.69 -7.71
N CYS A 391 -11.18 0.40 -7.74
CA CYS A 391 -12.35 0.60 -6.89
C CYS A 391 -13.38 -0.54 -7.08
N LEU A 392 -13.61 -0.99 -8.32
CA LEU A 392 -14.53 -2.08 -8.59
C LEU A 392 -14.04 -3.42 -8.05
N PHE A 393 -12.75 -3.73 -8.23
CA PHE A 393 -12.16 -4.99 -7.78
C PHE A 393 -12.15 -5.13 -6.26
N ILE A 394 -11.71 -4.08 -5.54
CA ILE A 394 -11.72 -4.09 -4.08
C ILE A 394 -13.15 -4.28 -3.54
N GLY A 395 -14.14 -3.62 -4.14
CA GLY A 395 -15.55 -3.76 -3.76
C GLY A 395 -16.07 -5.18 -3.96
N ARG A 396 -15.70 -5.85 -5.07
CA ARG A 396 -16.05 -7.25 -5.32
C ARG A 396 -15.37 -8.20 -4.34
N ARG A 397 -14.10 -7.98 -4.03
CA ARG A 397 -13.34 -8.79 -3.04
C ARG A 397 -14.00 -8.75 -1.66
N VAL A 398 -14.35 -7.55 -1.18
CA VAL A 398 -15.04 -7.36 0.11
C VAL A 398 -16.40 -8.05 0.13
N SER A 399 -17.16 -7.99 -0.97
CA SER A 399 -18.45 -8.68 -1.10
C SER A 399 -18.31 -10.20 -0.96
N VAL A 400 -17.28 -10.79 -1.60
CA VAL A 400 -16.97 -12.22 -1.51
C VAL A 400 -16.54 -12.61 -0.08
N HIS A 401 -15.73 -11.81 0.60
CA HIS A 401 -15.36 -12.07 1.99
C HIS A 401 -16.57 -12.01 2.93
N THR A 402 -17.47 -11.06 2.68
CA THR A 402 -18.71 -10.92 3.46
C THR A 402 -19.66 -12.10 3.24
N SER A 403 -19.77 -12.61 2.02
CA SER A 403 -20.65 -13.76 1.72
C SER A 403 -20.14 -15.06 2.33
N ARG A 404 -18.82 -15.26 2.42
CA ARG A 404 -18.20 -16.41 3.09
C ARG A 404 -18.44 -16.43 4.59
N ASN A 405 -18.49 -15.27 5.23
CA ASN A 405 -18.71 -15.16 6.67
C ASN A 405 -20.17 -15.41 7.10
N LYS A 406 -21.11 -15.53 6.13
CA LYS A 406 -22.51 -15.86 6.41
C LYS A 406 -22.82 -17.36 6.39
N ARG A 407 -21.93 -18.17 5.82
CA ARG A 407 -22.03 -19.64 5.85
C ARG A 407 -21.23 -20.16 7.02
#